data_AF-A0A117LBM8-F1
#
_entry.id   AF-A0A117LBM8-F1
#
_cell.length_a   1.000
_cell.length_b   1.000
_cell.length_c   1.000
_cell.angle_alpha   90.00
_cell.angle_beta   90.00
_cell.angle_gamma   90.00
#
_symmetry.space_group_name_H-M   'P 1'
#
loop_
_entity.id
_entity.type
_entity.pdbx_description
1 polymer ?
#
loop_
_entity_poly.entity_id
_entity_poly.type
_entity_poly.pdbx_seq_one_letter_code
_entity_poly.pdbx_strand_id
1 'polypeptide(L)'
;MFSASEQAVLRLLQSDLPLSSRPFRIIAKKTGLEEDEVISIIKSLEERGAIRRLGAVLGHRALGYTANALVLWAVPEEQVEEMGRLMAS
;
A
#
# COMPACT_ATOMS: atom_id res chain seq x y z
N MET A 1 9.02 -16.24 -0.39
CA MET A 1 8.77 -16.24 -1.85
C MET A 1 7.27 -16.42 -2.04
N PHE A 2 6.62 -15.63 -2.90
CA PHE A 2 5.18 -15.72 -3.12
C PHE A 2 4.82 -16.87 -4.07
N SER A 3 3.73 -17.58 -3.79
CA SER A 3 3.15 -18.60 -4.69
C SER A 3 2.63 -17.97 -5.98
N ALA A 4 2.37 -18.78 -7.01
CA ALA A 4 1.81 -18.29 -8.26
C ALA A 4 0.46 -17.57 -8.06
N SER A 5 -0.42 -18.13 -7.21
CA SER A 5 -1.72 -17.54 -6.86
C SER A 5 -1.55 -16.22 -6.09
N GLU A 6 -0.64 -16.18 -5.10
CA GLU A 6 -0.35 -14.95 -4.35
C GLU A 6 0.16 -13.85 -5.28
N GLN A 7 1.07 -14.17 -6.20
CA GLN A 7 1.59 -13.21 -7.17
C GLN A 7 0.49 -12.71 -8.12
N ALA A 8 -0.42 -13.58 -8.56
CA ALA A 8 -1.53 -13.19 -9.42
C ALA A 8 -2.49 -12.22 -8.73
N VAL A 9 -2.82 -12.49 -7.46
CA VAL A 9 -3.65 -11.60 -6.63
C VAL A 9 -2.94 -10.27 -6.37
N LEU A 10 -1.66 -10.30 -5.97
CA LEU A 10 -0.86 -9.08 -5.71
C LEU A 10 -0.81 -8.16 -6.93
N ARG A 11 -0.56 -8.70 -8.13
CA ARG A 11 -0.52 -7.90 -9.37
C ARG A 11 -1.81 -7.14 -9.62
N LEU A 12 -2.97 -7.73 -9.31
CA LEU A 12 -4.26 -7.08 -9.50
C LEU A 12 -4.55 -6.02 -8.43
N LEU A 13 -4.09 -6.22 -7.19
CA LEU A 13 -4.27 -5.28 -6.08
C LEU A 13 -3.35 -4.06 -6.14
N GLN A 14 -2.27 -4.11 -6.92
CA GLN A 14 -1.40 -2.95 -7.14
C GLN A 14 -2.05 -1.87 -8.00
N SER A 15 -3.08 -2.23 -8.76
CA SER A 15 -3.96 -1.33 -9.49
C SER A 15 -5.23 -1.02 -8.68
N ASP A 16 -6.03 -0.06 -9.17
CA ASP A 16 -7.28 0.30 -8.51
C ASP A 16 -8.20 -0.90 -8.30
N LEU A 17 -8.74 -1.00 -7.08
CA LEU A 17 -9.74 -2.01 -6.77
C LEU A 17 -11.01 -1.71 -7.58
N PRO A 18 -11.62 -2.70 -8.26
CA PRO A 18 -12.82 -2.47 -9.05
C PRO A 18 -13.95 -1.88 -8.20
N LEU A 19 -14.54 -0.76 -8.64
CA LEU A 19 -15.69 -0.16 -7.97
C LEU A 19 -16.96 -1.00 -8.22
N SER A 20 -17.19 -1.97 -7.35
CA SER A 20 -18.29 -2.93 -7.43
C SER A 20 -18.71 -3.36 -6.03
N SER A 21 -19.92 -3.92 -5.89
CA SER A 21 -20.37 -4.53 -4.63
C SER A 21 -19.58 -5.78 -4.25
N ARG A 22 -18.91 -6.43 -5.21
CA ARG A 22 -18.07 -7.62 -4.99
C ARG A 22 -16.73 -7.51 -5.74
N PRO A 23 -15.81 -6.64 -5.27
CA PRO A 23 -14.54 -6.40 -5.94
C PRO A 23 -13.63 -7.64 -5.96
N PHE A 24 -13.59 -8.40 -4.86
CA PHE A 24 -12.78 -9.61 -4.75
C PHE A 24 -13.28 -10.72 -5.67
N ARG A 25 -14.59 -10.85 -5.88
CA ARG A 25 -15.14 -11.74 -6.91
C ARG A 25 -14.63 -11.43 -8.32
N ILE A 26 -14.44 -10.15 -8.65
CA ILE A 26 -13.91 -9.76 -9.95
C ILE A 26 -12.44 -10.18 -10.07
N ILE A 27 -11.66 -10.00 -9.00
CA ILE A 27 -10.27 -10.48 -8.93
C ILE A 27 -10.23 -12.00 -9.09
N ALA A 28 -11.08 -12.72 -8.36
CA ALA A 28 -11.18 -14.18 -8.39
C ALA A 28 -11.43 -14.71 -9.82
N LYS A 29 -12.37 -14.09 -10.55
CA LYS A 29 -12.62 -14.40 -11.97
C LYS A 29 -11.40 -14.19 -12.86
N LYS A 30 -10.57 -13.16 -12.60
CA LYS A 30 -9.37 -12.87 -13.39
C LYS A 30 -8.22 -13.83 -13.07
N THR A 31 -8.15 -14.33 -11.84
CA THR A 31 -7.10 -15.26 -11.40
C THR A 31 -7.47 -16.73 -11.53
N GLY A 32 -8.75 -17.04 -11.78
CA GLY A 32 -9.28 -18.40 -11.80
C GLY A 32 -9.39 -19.02 -10.41
N LEU A 33 -9.43 -18.19 -9.35
CA LEU A 33 -9.57 -18.62 -7.97
C LEU A 33 -11.02 -18.45 -7.49
N GLU A 34 -11.34 -19.04 -6.35
CA GLU A 34 -12.57 -18.72 -5.63
C GLU A 34 -12.42 -17.40 -4.86
N GLU A 35 -13.54 -16.71 -4.62
CA GLU A 35 -13.51 -15.40 -3.94
C GLU A 35 -12.95 -15.51 -2.51
N ASP A 36 -13.31 -16.56 -1.78
CA ASP A 36 -12.82 -16.79 -0.42
C ASP A 36 -11.31 -17.07 -0.39
N GLU A 37 -10.77 -17.70 -1.43
CA GLU A 37 -9.34 -17.94 -1.57
C GLU A 37 -8.59 -16.63 -1.80
N VAL A 38 -9.11 -15.73 -2.65
CA VAL A 38 -8.55 -14.39 -2.84
C VAL A 38 -8.53 -13.61 -1.52
N ILE A 39 -9.64 -13.62 -0.77
CA ILE A 39 -9.74 -12.93 0.52
C ILE A 39 -8.74 -13.53 1.53
N SER A 40 -8.61 -14.86 1.57
CA SER A 40 -7.65 -15.55 2.45
C SER A 40 -6.21 -15.19 2.11
N ILE A 41 -5.86 -15.16 0.82
CA ILE A 41 -4.54 -14.72 0.34
C ILE A 41 -4.25 -13.28 0.79
N ILE A 42 -5.21 -12.36 0.63
CA ILE A 42 -5.05 -10.96 1.02
C ILE A 42 -4.78 -10.85 2.52
N LYS A 43 -5.61 -11.49 3.35
CA LYS A 43 -5.44 -11.48 4.82
C LYS A 43 -4.08 -12.05 5.23
N SER A 44 -3.67 -13.18 4.65
CA SER A 44 -2.36 -13.77 4.93
C SER A 44 -1.19 -12.86 4.51
N LEU A 45 -1.34 -12.11 3.42
CA LEU A 45 -0.34 -11.13 2.98
C LEU A 45 -0.29 -9.90 3.88
N GLU A 46 -1.42 -9.45 4.43
CA GLU A 46 -1.47 -8.40 5.45
C GLU A 46 -0.81 -8.85 6.75
N GLU A 47 -1.14 -10.05 7.24
CA GLU A 47 -0.57 -10.64 8.46
C GLU A 47 0.96 -10.82 8.38
N ARG A 48 1.49 -11.17 7.20
CA ARG A 48 2.93 -11.27 6.96
C ARG A 48 3.61 -9.92 6.73
N GLY A 49 2.87 -8.82 6.73
CA GLY A 49 3.38 -7.48 6.45
C GLY A 49 3.77 -7.23 4.99
N ALA A 50 3.43 -8.14 4.07
CA ALA A 50 3.66 -7.96 2.63
C ALA A 50 2.72 -6.90 2.04
N ILE A 51 1.46 -6.88 2.50
CA ILE A 51 0.53 -5.77 2.26
C ILE A 51 0.54 -4.90 3.52
N ARG A 52 1.10 -3.69 3.41
CA ARG A 52 1.15 -2.74 4.54
C ARG A 52 -0.21 -2.09 4.81
N ARG A 53 -0.95 -1.81 3.74
CA ARG A 53 -2.26 -1.15 3.79
C ARG A 53 -3.04 -1.42 2.52
N LEU A 54 -4.28 -1.88 2.67
CA LEU A 54 -5.29 -1.88 1.62
C LEU A 54 -6.33 -0.80 1.94
N GLY A 55 -6.41 0.25 1.12
CA GLY A 55 -7.33 1.36 1.40
C GLY A 55 -7.25 2.49 0.38
N ALA A 56 -8.09 3.50 0.59
CA ALA A 56 -8.16 4.66 -0.29
C ALA A 56 -6.85 5.48 -0.26
N VAL A 57 -6.45 5.96 -1.43
CA VAL A 57 -5.37 6.94 -1.58
C VAL A 57 -5.98 8.24 -2.06
N LEU A 58 -5.92 9.26 -1.21
CA LEU A 58 -6.36 10.61 -1.57
C LEU A 58 -5.20 11.37 -2.21
N GLY A 59 -5.43 11.94 -3.39
CA GLY A 59 -4.44 12.81 -4.04
C GLY A 59 -4.33 14.14 -3.30
N HIS A 60 -3.14 14.48 -2.80
CA HIS A 60 -2.88 15.74 -2.08
C HIS A 60 -3.33 17.00 -2.87
N ARG A 61 -3.19 16.99 -4.21
CA ARG A 61 -3.68 18.09 -5.08
C ARG A 61 -5.20 18.25 -5.05
N ALA A 62 -5.94 17.14 -5.01
CA ALA A 62 -7.40 17.17 -4.90
C ALA A 62 -7.86 17.71 -3.53
N LEU A 63 -6.99 17.69 -2.53
CA LEU A 63 -7.21 18.25 -1.19
C LEU A 63 -6.73 19.71 -1.05
N GLY A 64 -6.30 20.36 -2.14
CA GLY A 64 -5.89 21.77 -2.14
C GLY A 64 -4.41 22.01 -1.82
N TYR A 65 -3.59 20.97 -1.64
CA TYR A 65 -2.13 21.14 -1.52
C TYR A 65 -1.53 21.42 -2.90
N THR A 66 -1.02 22.63 -3.08
CA THR A 66 -0.52 23.12 -4.38
C THR A 66 0.96 22.85 -4.61
N ALA A 67 1.75 22.70 -3.54
CA ALA A 67 3.19 22.48 -3.60
C ALA A 67 3.67 21.53 -2.49
N ASN A 68 4.70 20.74 -2.79
CA ASN A 68 5.50 20.01 -1.81
C ASN A 68 6.88 20.65 -1.76
N ALA A 69 7.50 20.70 -0.58
CA ALA A 69 8.86 21.20 -0.40
C ALA A 69 9.76 20.07 0.11
N LEU A 70 10.93 19.93 -0.50
CA LEU A 70 12.04 19.15 0.03
C LEU A 70 13.05 20.14 0.60
N VAL A 71 13.39 20.00 1.88
CA VAL A 71 14.35 20.86 2.57
C VAL A 71 15.52 20.01 3.04
N LEU A 72 16.74 20.48 2.81
CA LEU A 72 17.97 19.86 3.28
C LEU A 72 18.58 20.72 4.37
N TRP A 73 18.92 20.10 5.50
CA TRP A 73 19.59 20.77 6.62
C TRP A 73 21.02 20.24 6.73
N ALA A 74 21.99 21.14 6.83
CA ALA A 74 23.36 20.77 7.19
C ALA A 74 23.45 20.68 8.72
N VAL A 75 23.65 19.48 9.25
CA VAL A 75 23.65 19.19 10.69
C VAL A 75 24.99 18.53 11.05
N PRO A 76 25.66 18.97 12.13
CA PRO A 76 26.82 18.26 12.69
C PRO A 76 26.47 16.81 13.02
N GLU A 77 27.41 15.88 12.81
CA GLU A 77 27.13 14.44 12.90
C GLU A 77 26.63 14.02 14.29
N GLU A 78 27.14 14.64 15.33
CA GLU A 78 26.75 14.41 16.72
C GLU A 78 25.30 14.84 17.04
N GLN A 79 24.68 15.69 16.20
CA GLN A 79 23.32 16.20 16.37
C GLN A 79 22.28 15.52 15.47
N VAL A 80 22.69 14.67 14.52
CA VAL A 80 21.79 14.08 13.50
C VAL A 80 20.61 13.34 14.14
N GLU A 81 20.88 12.52 15.15
CA GLU A 81 19.86 11.72 15.85
C GLU A 81 18.84 12.58 16.62
N GLU A 82 19.32 13.62 17.31
CA GLU A 82 18.47 14.53 18.07
C GLU A 82 17.60 15.37 17.13
N MET A 83 18.22 16.00 16.13
CA MET A 83 17.52 16.81 15.14
C MET A 83 16.54 15.99 14.31
N GLY A 84 16.89 14.75 13.96
CA GLY A 84 16.00 13.82 13.27
C GLY A 84 14.73 13.52 14.07
N ARG A 85 14.85 13.26 15.38
CA ARG A 85 13.70 13.04 16.26
C ARG A 85 12.81 14.27 16.37
N LEU A 86 13.39 15.46 16.48
CA LEU A 86 12.63 16.72 16.56
C LEU A 86 11.83 17.00 15.28
N MET A 87 12.37 16.66 14.11
CA MET A 87 11.72 16.92 12.82
C MET A 87 10.67 15.87 12.44
N ALA A 88 10.71 14.68 13.05
CA ALA A 88 9.79 13.59 12.77
C ALA A 88 8.48 13.63 13.60
N SER A 89 8.39 14.51 14.60
CA SER A 89 7.20 14.73 15.44
C SER A 89 6.25 15.74 14.83
#